data_AF-A0A2X2C9A4-F1
#
_entry.id   AF-A0A2X2C9A4-F1
#
_cell.length_a   1.000
_cell.length_b   1.000
_cell.length_c   1.000
_cell.angle_alpha   90.00
_cell.angle_beta   90.00
_cell.angle_gamma   90.00
#
_symmetry.space_group_name_H-M   'P 1'
#
loop_
_entity.id
_entity.type
_entity.pdbx_description
1 polymer ?
#
loop_
_entity_poly.entity_id
_entity_poly.type
_entity_poly.pdbx_seq_one_letter_code
_entity_poly.pdbx_strand_id
1 'polypeptide(L)'
;MQSTAPLIYFSSRSENCHRFVQKLNLQATRIKEDEPLQATQPFVLLCPTYGGGGVKGAVPKAVIQFLNIPEKSPINTRCYCFRKYQFWLCLRA
;
A
#
# COMPACT_ATOMS: atom_id res chain seq x y z
N MET A 1 -3.72 8.47 19.33
CA MET A 1 -2.89 7.71 18.37
C MET A 1 -3.83 6.86 17.54
N GLN A 2 -3.85 7.03 16.21
CA GLN A 2 -4.69 6.22 15.34
C GLN A 2 -4.06 4.83 15.17
N SER A 3 -4.79 3.78 15.57
CA SER A 3 -4.39 2.41 15.30
C SER A 3 -4.57 2.10 13.82
N THR A 4 -3.52 1.60 13.16
CA THR A 4 -3.60 1.16 11.76
C THR A 4 -4.07 -0.28 11.67
N ALA A 5 -4.88 -0.59 10.67
CA ALA A 5 -5.35 -1.93 10.38
C ALA A 5 -4.23 -2.82 9.78
N PRO A 6 -4.36 -4.16 9.84
CA PRO A 6 -3.38 -5.09 9.27
C PRO A 6 -3.34 -5.05 7.73
N LEU A 7 -4.29 -4.42 7.06
CA LEU A 7 -4.25 -4.13 5.63
C LEU A 7 -4.12 -2.62 5.44
N ILE A 8 -3.04 -2.17 4.81
CA ILE A 8 -2.84 -0.78 4.42
C ILE A 8 -2.89 -0.72 2.90
N TYR A 9 -3.56 0.29 2.33
CA TYR A 9 -3.64 0.40 0.88
C TYR A 9 -3.60 1.84 0.38
N PHE A 10 -3.11 2.01 -0.83
CA PHE A 10 -3.21 3.26 -1.57
C PHE A 10 -4.21 3.14 -2.72
N SER A 11 -4.98 4.19 -2.96
CA SER A 11 -5.86 4.28 -4.12
C SER A 11 -5.88 5.70 -4.65
N SER A 12 -5.62 5.86 -5.94
CA SER A 12 -5.73 7.14 -6.64
C SER A 12 -7.18 7.54 -6.90
N ARG A 13 -7.37 8.64 -7.64
CA ARG A 13 -8.68 9.16 -8.08
C ARG A 13 -9.57 8.16 -8.79
N SER A 14 -9.02 7.12 -9.45
CA SER A 14 -9.85 6.10 -10.12
C SER A 14 -10.49 5.10 -9.14
N GLU A 15 -10.05 5.09 -7.88
CA GLU A 15 -10.60 4.29 -6.79
C GLU A 15 -10.61 2.77 -6.99
N ASN A 16 -9.77 2.26 -7.91
CA ASN A 16 -9.70 0.82 -8.21
C ASN A 16 -9.34 -0.03 -6.99
N CYS A 17 -8.27 0.32 -6.27
CA CYS A 17 -7.86 -0.40 -5.06
C CYS A 17 -8.91 -0.27 -3.95
N HIS A 18 -9.55 0.90 -3.83
CA HIS A 18 -10.60 1.12 -2.84
C HIS A 18 -11.78 0.16 -3.04
N ARG A 19 -12.28 0.03 -4.28
CA ARG A 19 -13.33 -0.94 -4.62
C ARG A 19 -12.92 -2.38 -4.37
N PHE A 20 -11.66 -2.74 -4.61
CA PHE A 20 -11.14 -4.07 -4.32
C PHE A 20 -11.15 -4.36 -2.81
N VAL A 21 -10.62 -3.44 -2.00
CA VAL A 21 -10.58 -3.58 -0.53
C VAL A 21 -11.98 -3.63 0.06
N GLN A 22 -12.93 -2.84 -0.44
CA GLN A 22 -14.33 -2.91 0.00
C GLN A 22 -14.93 -4.30 -0.23
N LYS A 23 -14.58 -4.97 -1.33
CA LYS A 23 -15.04 -6.34 -1.61
C LYS A 23 -14.39 -7.40 -0.72
N LEU A 24 -13.20 -7.15 -0.17
CA LEU A 24 -12.53 -8.08 0.74
C LEU A 24 -13.20 -8.14 2.12
N ASN A 25 -13.95 -7.10 2.50
CA ASN A 25 -14.60 -7.00 3.80
C ASN A 25 -13.63 -7.18 4.99
N LEU A 26 -12.39 -6.70 4.82
CA LEU A 26 -11.34 -6.73 5.84
C LEU A 26 -11.13 -5.33 6.44
N GLN A 27 -10.66 -5.27 7.69
CA GLN A 27 -10.21 -4.01 8.26
C GLN A 27 -9.01 -3.48 7.47
N ALA A 28 -9.13 -2.26 6.95
CA ALA A 28 -8.09 -1.67 6.13
C ALA A 28 -7.92 -0.16 6.37
N THR A 29 -6.67 0.32 6.32
CA THR A 29 -6.33 1.73 6.43
C THR A 29 -5.89 2.28 5.07
N ARG A 30 -6.47 3.41 4.66
CA ARG A 30 -6.16 4.07 3.39
C ARG A 30 -5.03 5.08 3.58
N ILE A 31 -3.99 4.99 2.76
CA ILE A 31 -2.97 6.03 2.60
C ILE A 31 -3.56 7.16 1.74
N LYS A 32 -3.52 8.39 2.24
CA LYS A 32 -3.88 9.60 1.49
C LYS A 32 -2.61 10.32 1.02
N GLU A 33 -2.70 11.06 -0.08
CA GLU A 33 -1.53 11.75 -0.67
C GLU A 33 -1.03 12.91 0.20
N ASP A 34 -1.95 13.58 0.91
CA ASP A 34 -1.66 14.80 1.67
C ASP A 34 -1.59 14.57 3.19
N GLU A 35 -1.69 13.32 3.65
CA GLU A 35 -1.73 12.99 5.09
C GLU A 35 -0.69 11.91 5.43
N PRO A 36 0.33 12.22 6.26
CA PRO A 36 1.31 11.24 6.67
C PRO A 36 0.64 10.18 7.56
N LEU A 37 0.88 8.92 7.23
CA LEU A 37 0.40 7.76 8.00
C LEU A 37 1.60 7.00 8.55
N GLN A 38 1.58 6.67 9.84
CA GLN A 38 2.57 5.78 10.44
C GLN A 38 1.88 4.46 10.79
N ALA A 39 2.46 3.34 10.37
CA ALA A 39 1.99 2.03 10.79
C ALA A 39 2.28 1.84 12.28
N THR A 40 1.33 1.28 13.02
CA THR A 40 1.48 0.99 14.46
C THR A 40 1.58 -0.50 14.76
N GLN A 41 1.47 -1.35 13.74
CA GLN A 41 1.46 -2.82 13.83
C GLN A 41 1.85 -3.43 12.47
N PRO A 42 2.22 -4.73 12.43
CA PRO A 42 2.43 -5.47 11.19
C PRO A 42 1.30 -5.31 10.17
N PHE A 43 1.65 -5.17 8.89
CA PHE A 43 0.68 -4.85 7.85
C PHE A 43 1.02 -5.38 6.46
N VAL A 44 -0.03 -5.69 5.70
CA VAL A 44 0.04 -5.95 4.28
C VAL A 44 -0.24 -4.65 3.53
N LEU A 45 0.64 -4.24 2.63
CA LEU A 45 0.48 -3.07 1.77
C LEU A 45 -0.09 -3.45 0.41
N LEU A 46 -1.21 -2.87 0.01
CA LEU A 46 -1.78 -2.97 -1.33
C LEU A 46 -1.61 -1.63 -2.09
N CYS A 47 -0.94 -1.64 -3.24
CA CYS A 47 -0.80 -0.45 -4.07
C CYS A 47 -1.09 -0.75 -5.56
N PRO A 48 -1.64 0.23 -6.31
CA PRO A 48 -1.78 0.13 -7.75
C PRO A 48 -0.41 0.24 -8.42
N THR A 49 -0.25 -0.46 -9.55
CA THR A 49 0.93 -0.26 -10.40
C THR A 49 0.64 0.73 -11.51
N TYR A 50 1.42 1.79 -11.59
CA TYR A 50 1.44 2.69 -12.75
C TYR A 50 2.66 2.40 -13.60
N GLY A 51 2.74 1.17 -14.13
CA GLY A 51 3.86 0.71 -14.92
C GLY A 51 3.39 0.01 -16.18
N GLY A 52 3.26 0.74 -17.29
CA GLY A 52 3.10 0.17 -18.62
C GLY A 52 4.41 -0.47 -19.13
N GLY A 53 4.95 -1.44 -18.39
CA GLY A 53 6.15 -2.22 -18.78
C GLY A 53 7.51 -1.71 -18.28
N GLY A 54 7.60 -0.52 -17.67
CA GLY A 54 8.84 0.02 -17.09
C GLY A 54 8.94 -0.13 -15.57
N VAL A 55 10.15 -0.35 -15.05
CA VAL A 55 10.44 -0.48 -13.60
C VAL A 55 10.42 0.87 -12.88
N LYS A 56 10.73 1.97 -13.58
CA LYS A 56 10.72 3.34 -13.05
C LYS A 56 9.28 3.86 -12.98
N GLY A 57 8.85 4.28 -11.79
CA GLY A 57 7.51 4.86 -11.58
C GLY A 57 6.40 3.87 -11.25
N ALA A 58 6.72 2.58 -11.04
CA ALA A 58 5.72 1.56 -10.74
C ALA A 58 4.97 1.79 -9.43
N VAL A 59 5.58 2.50 -8.47
CA VAL A 59 5.03 2.75 -7.12
C VAL A 59 4.69 4.24 -6.95
N PRO A 60 3.48 4.59 -6.47
CA PRO A 60 3.07 5.97 -6.23
C PRO A 60 3.95 6.70 -5.19
N LYS A 61 4.10 8.02 -5.35
CA LYS A 61 4.89 8.87 -4.44
C LYS A 61 4.43 8.80 -2.98
N ALA A 62 3.12 8.81 -2.74
CA ALA A 62 2.56 8.70 -1.39
C ALA A 62 2.95 7.38 -0.70
N VAL A 63 3.04 6.29 -1.46
CA VAL A 63 3.47 4.98 -0.95
C VAL A 63 4.97 4.99 -0.63
N ILE A 64 5.79 5.62 -1.48
CA ILE A 64 7.23 5.79 -1.21
C ILE A 64 7.44 6.62 0.06
N GLN A 65 6.72 7.73 0.22
CA GLN A 65 6.78 8.56 1.42
C GLN A 65 6.39 7.76 2.66
N PHE A 66 5.30 7.01 2.60
CA PHE A 66 4.85 6.12 3.68
C PHE A 66 5.92 5.08 4.05
N LEU A 67 6.57 4.44 3.06
CA LEU A 67 7.61 3.44 3.29
C LEU A 67 8.92 4.04 3.85
N ASN A 68 9.19 5.31 3.53
CA ASN A 68 10.39 6.02 3.94
C ASN A 68 10.27 6.68 5.33
N ILE A 69 9.11 6.64 5.98
CA ILE A 69 8.98 7.04 7.38
C ILE A 69 9.84 6.08 8.20
N PRO A 70 10.89 6.57 8.89
CA PRO A 70 11.86 5.70 9.55
C PRO A 70 11.22 5.00 10.75
N GLU A 71 10.74 3.78 10.52
CA GLU A 71 10.38 2.84 11.58
C GLU A 71 11.55 1.85 11.77
N LYS A 72 12.08 1.77 13.00
CA LYS A 72 13.30 1.03 13.37
C LYS A 72 13.12 -0.50 13.40
N SER A 73 12.45 -1.09 12.41
CA SER A 73 12.24 -2.55 12.38
C SER A 73 12.89 -3.20 11.15
N PRO A 74 13.69 -4.27 11.34
CA PRO A 74 14.36 -4.99 10.26
C PRO A 74 13.36 -5.92 9.55
N ILE A 75 12.53 -5.39 8.64
CA ILE A 75 11.46 -6.19 8.03
C ILE A 75 11.65 -6.32 6.51
N ASN A 76 11.85 -7.58 6.12
CA ASN A 76 11.97 -8.11 4.78
C ASN A 76 10.68 -7.81 3.98
N THR A 77 10.69 -6.74 3.18
CA THR A 77 9.52 -6.32 2.40
C THR A 77 9.37 -7.26 1.20
N ARG A 78 8.47 -8.24 1.27
CA ARG A 78 8.17 -9.12 0.12
C ARG A 78 7.04 -8.53 -0.70
N CYS A 79 7.33 -8.17 -1.94
CA CYS A 79 6.33 -7.63 -2.85
C CYS A 79 5.84 -8.66 -3.87
N TYR A 80 4.53 -8.76 -3.99
CA TYR A 80 3.79 -9.69 -4.85
C TYR A 80 3.06 -8.90 -5.93
N CYS A 81 3.37 -9.15 -7.20
CA CYS A 81 2.70 -8.51 -8.33
C CYS A 81 1.50 -9.37 -8.79
N PHE A 82 0.27 -8.85 -8.68
CA PHE A 82 -0.92 -9.52 -9.20
C PHE A 82 -1.19 -9.08 -10.64
N ARG A 83 -0.67 -9.85 -11.61
CA ARG A 83 -0.79 -9.58 -13.06
C ARG A 83 -2.22 -9.50 -13.60
N LYS A 84 -3.22 -10.05 -12.90
CA LYS A 84 -4.60 -10.09 -13.41
C LYS A 84 -5.34 -8.74 -13.31
N TYR A 85 -4.83 -7.78 -12.52
CA TYR A 85 -5.49 -6.49 -12.26
C TYR A 85 -4.55 -5.27 -12.11
N GLN A 86 -3.26 -5.37 -12.49
CA GLN A 86 -2.27 -4.28 -12.33
C GLN A 86 -2.08 -3.79 -10.87
N PHE A 87 -1.90 -4.71 -9.91
CA PHE A 87 -1.65 -4.37 -8.50
C PHE A 87 -0.32 -4.95 -7.98
N TRP A 88 0.28 -4.26 -6.99
CA TRP A 88 1.34 -4.78 -6.12
C TRP A 88 0.78 -4.96 -4.70
N LEU A 89 1.04 -6.11 -4.10
CA LEU A 89 0.80 -6.43 -2.70
C LEU A 89 2.17 -6.60 -2.02
N CYS A 90 2.65 -5.64 -1.26
CA CYS A 90 3.84 -5.80 -0.42
C CYS A 90 3.45 -6.29 0.98
N LEU A 91 3.83 -7.51 1.34
CA LEU A 91 3.70 -8.05 2.69
C LEU A 91 4.82 -7.49 3.58
N ARG A 92 4.45 -6.77 4.65
CA ARG A 92 5.31 -6.39 5.78
C ARG A 92 4.81 -7.15 7.02
N ALA A 93 5.45 -8.28 7.32
CA ALA A 93 5.14 -9.07 8.52
C ALA A 93 5.85 -8.50 9.75
#